data_AF-G0L147-F1
#
_entry.id   AF-G0L147-F1
#
_cell.length_a   1.000
_cell.length_b   1.000
_cell.length_c   1.000
_cell.angle_alpha   90.00
_cell.angle_beta   90.00
_cell.angle_gamma   90.00
#
_symmetry.space_group_name_H-M   'P 1'
#
loop_
_entity.id
_entity.type
_entity.pdbx_description
1 polymer ?
#
loop_
_entity_poly.entity_id
_entity_poly.type
_entity_poly.pdbx_seq_one_letter_code
_entity_poly.pdbx_strand_id
1 'polypeptide(L)'
;MKRNLFFALTASVVTTLFTACNSDNDIECPEDYTGALAASEEKMQGDWVLTGMMADTEVDLTDDEEDNPIKDLFAQYEDCQKDASYTFGSDRSYTYKQSHVAEDCDNKATLSGTWKLTGEVLSLVGACIVQNISLNIKDDASEFSFTDTFNIQDIDGKVVQAKVTFTYTAQ
;
A
#
# COMPACT_ATOMS: atom_id res chain seq x y z
N MET A 1 28.01 30.56 -42.72
CA MET A 1 28.25 29.91 -44.03
C MET A 1 27.51 28.58 -44.04
N LYS A 2 26.64 28.37 -45.03
CA LYS A 2 25.92 27.12 -45.29
C LYS A 2 26.84 26.11 -45.97
N ARG A 3 26.74 24.83 -45.63
CA ARG A 3 27.09 23.72 -46.55
C ARG A 3 26.02 22.66 -46.47
N ASN A 4 25.09 22.78 -47.42
CA ASN A 4 24.22 21.70 -47.84
C ASN A 4 25.08 20.66 -48.57
N LEU A 5 24.90 19.39 -48.24
CA LEU A 5 25.15 18.28 -49.17
C LEU A 5 23.94 17.37 -49.11
N PHE A 6 23.27 17.27 -50.25
CA PHE A 6 22.04 16.55 -50.50
C PHE A 6 22.32 15.48 -51.55
N PHE A 7 21.57 14.37 -51.46
CA PHE A 7 21.31 13.30 -52.43
C PHE A 7 22.30 12.13 -52.60
N ALA A 8 21.82 10.93 -52.21
CA ALA A 8 21.28 9.90 -53.12
C ALA A 8 20.71 8.76 -52.25
N LEU A 9 19.39 8.64 -52.06
CA LEU A 9 18.44 7.90 -52.89
C LEU A 9 18.82 6.42 -53.14
N THR A 10 18.43 5.54 -52.21
CA THR A 10 18.15 4.13 -52.52
C THR A 10 16.78 3.79 -51.97
N ALA A 11 15.81 3.72 -52.89
CA ALA A 11 14.48 3.20 -52.65
C ALA A 11 14.55 1.67 -52.69
N SER A 12 14.12 1.03 -51.60
CA SER A 12 13.68 -0.36 -51.60
C SER A 12 12.32 -0.41 -50.92
N VAL A 13 11.29 -0.44 -51.76
CA VAL A 13 9.91 -0.81 -51.40
C VAL A 13 9.84 -2.34 -51.40
N VAL A 14 9.13 -2.90 -50.42
CA VAL A 14 8.16 -4.02 -50.48
C VAL A 14 7.82 -4.36 -49.01
N THR A 15 6.78 -3.73 -48.46
CA THR A 15 5.40 -4.20 -48.27
C THR A 15 5.19 -5.41 -47.34
N THR A 16 4.29 -5.11 -46.39
CA THR A 16 3.18 -5.89 -45.81
C THR A 16 3.36 -6.70 -44.53
N LEU A 17 2.46 -6.35 -43.59
CA LEU A 17 1.88 -7.09 -42.46
C LEU A 17 2.83 -7.17 -41.26
N PHE A 18 2.49 -6.74 -40.04
CA PHE A 18 1.32 -6.93 -39.16
C PHE A 18 1.40 -5.77 -38.11
N THR A 19 0.41 -5.26 -37.38
CA THR A 19 -0.88 -5.73 -36.87
C THR A 19 -1.59 -4.50 -36.26
N ALA A 20 -2.90 -4.43 -36.46
CA ALA A 20 -3.91 -3.80 -35.59
C ALA A 20 -3.46 -2.61 -34.72
N CYS A 21 -3.72 -1.38 -35.19
CA CYS A 21 -4.13 -0.31 -34.29
C CYS A 21 -5.51 -0.68 -33.77
N ASN A 22 -5.60 -1.41 -32.65
CA ASN A 22 -6.84 -1.49 -31.90
C ASN A 22 -6.91 -0.21 -31.06
N SER A 23 -7.85 0.67 -31.41
CA SER A 23 -8.12 1.91 -30.71
C SER A 23 -9.09 1.68 -29.56
N ASP A 24 -8.83 0.70 -28.71
CA ASP A 24 -9.52 0.54 -27.43
C ASP A 24 -8.63 1.17 -26.37
N ASN A 25 -8.95 2.41 -26.01
CA ASN A 25 -8.34 3.14 -24.89
C ASN A 25 -9.12 2.89 -23.59
N ASP A 26 -9.85 1.79 -23.46
CA ASP A 26 -10.51 1.45 -22.20
C ASP A 26 -9.45 0.94 -21.21
N ILE A 27 -9.40 1.58 -20.04
CA ILE A 27 -8.57 1.14 -18.94
C ILE A 27 -9.23 -0.11 -18.36
N GLU A 28 -8.65 -1.28 -18.63
CA GLU A 28 -9.07 -2.55 -18.03
C GLU A 28 -8.66 -2.55 -16.54
N CYS A 29 -9.61 -2.28 -15.66
CA CYS A 29 -9.41 -2.37 -14.23
C CYS A 29 -9.51 -3.83 -13.75
N PRO A 30 -8.77 -4.21 -12.69
CA PRO A 30 -8.98 -5.47 -12.01
C PRO A 30 -10.44 -5.62 -11.57
N GLU A 31 -11.00 -6.82 -11.74
CA GLU A 31 -12.34 -7.13 -11.25
C GLU A 31 -12.38 -7.14 -9.73
N ASP A 32 -13.50 -6.67 -9.16
CA ASP A 32 -13.78 -6.77 -7.75
C ASP A 32 -13.93 -8.24 -7.29
N TYR A 33 -13.51 -8.51 -6.06
CA TYR A 33 -13.81 -9.79 -5.42
C TYR A 33 -15.28 -9.85 -5.02
N THR A 34 -15.95 -10.96 -5.37
CA THR A 34 -17.39 -11.17 -5.13
C THR A 34 -17.67 -12.54 -4.52
N GLY A 35 -18.90 -12.74 -4.03
CA GLY A 35 -19.36 -14.00 -3.45
C GLY A 35 -19.06 -14.16 -1.96
N ALA A 36 -19.48 -15.30 -1.40
CA ALA A 36 -19.32 -15.60 0.02
C ALA A 36 -17.85 -15.70 0.44
N LEU A 37 -17.57 -15.39 1.71
CA LEU A 37 -16.26 -15.60 2.32
C LEU A 37 -15.95 -17.10 2.46
N ALA A 38 -14.68 -17.45 2.32
CA ALA A 38 -14.16 -18.74 2.77
C ALA A 38 -14.01 -18.76 4.30
N ALA A 39 -14.01 -19.93 4.92
CA ALA A 39 -13.86 -20.08 6.37
C ALA A 39 -12.54 -19.46 6.93
N SER A 40 -11.48 -19.40 6.11
CA SER A 40 -10.24 -18.71 6.47
C SER A 40 -10.37 -17.18 6.46
N GLU A 41 -11.26 -16.65 5.62
CA GLU A 41 -11.54 -15.22 5.50
C GLU A 41 -12.48 -14.74 6.62
N GLU A 42 -13.43 -15.56 7.08
CA GLU A 42 -14.36 -15.20 8.15
C GLU A 42 -13.66 -14.72 9.43
N LYS A 43 -12.45 -15.23 9.70
CA LYS A 43 -11.62 -14.80 10.83
C LYS A 43 -11.10 -13.36 10.73
N MET A 44 -11.00 -12.82 9.53
CA MET A 44 -10.56 -11.44 9.27
C MET A 44 -11.71 -10.44 9.30
N GLN A 45 -12.96 -10.91 9.33
CA GLN A 45 -14.12 -10.02 9.33
C GLN A 45 -14.13 -9.14 10.59
N GLY A 46 -14.40 -7.85 10.42
CA GLY A 46 -14.49 -6.89 11.52
C GLY A 46 -13.50 -5.75 11.41
N ASP A 47 -13.31 -5.06 12.53
CA ASP A 47 -12.46 -3.87 12.64
C ASP A 47 -11.09 -4.23 13.23
N TRP A 48 -10.05 -3.66 12.64
CA TRP A 48 -8.66 -3.90 12.97
C TRP A 48 -7.95 -2.56 13.09
N VAL A 49 -7.39 -2.27 14.26
CA VAL A 49 -6.75 -0.98 14.55
C VAL A 49 -5.25 -1.16 14.61
N LEU A 50 -4.51 -0.20 14.05
CA LEU A 50 -3.05 -0.16 14.14
C LEU A 50 -2.63 0.04 15.60
N THR A 51 -1.83 -0.88 16.10
CA THR A 51 -1.36 -0.88 17.49
C THR A 51 0.16 -0.91 17.60
N GLY A 52 0.88 -1.07 16.49
CA GLY A 52 2.33 -1.06 16.48
C GLY A 52 2.96 -0.80 15.12
N MET A 53 4.13 -0.16 15.16
CA MET A 53 5.02 0.10 14.02
C MET A 53 6.46 -0.07 14.50
N MET A 54 7.07 -1.20 14.18
CA MET A 54 8.41 -1.56 14.63
C MET A 54 9.37 -1.64 13.46
N ALA A 55 10.42 -0.83 13.47
CA ALA A 55 11.49 -0.88 12.49
C ALA A 55 12.58 -1.91 12.86
N ASP A 56 13.28 -2.44 11.86
CA ASP A 56 14.44 -3.29 12.07
C ASP A 56 15.70 -2.50 12.48
N THR A 57 15.71 -1.20 12.21
CA THR A 57 16.77 -0.24 12.54
C THR A 57 16.21 0.92 13.36
N GLU A 58 17.06 1.59 14.13
CA GLU A 58 16.68 2.75 14.96
C GLU A 58 16.61 4.00 14.07
N VAL A 59 15.56 4.79 14.24
CA VAL A 59 15.34 6.05 13.52
C VAL A 59 14.82 7.08 14.52
N ASP A 60 15.31 8.30 14.40
CA ASP A 60 14.83 9.45 15.16
C ASP A 60 13.89 10.28 14.28
N LEU A 61 12.62 10.37 14.70
CA LEU A 61 11.55 11.07 14.00
C LEU A 61 11.12 12.35 14.75
N THR A 62 11.66 12.59 15.93
CA THR A 62 11.20 13.65 16.83
C THR A 62 12.10 14.88 16.79
N ASP A 63 11.48 16.07 16.76
CA ASP A 63 12.19 17.35 16.87
C ASP A 63 12.17 17.82 18.32
N ASP A 64 12.85 17.10 19.20
CA ASP A 64 12.88 17.36 20.66
C ASP A 64 14.25 17.82 21.17
N GLU A 65 15.18 18.11 20.25
CA GLU A 65 16.59 18.47 20.52
C GLU A 65 17.41 17.35 21.21
N GLU A 66 16.89 16.12 21.30
CA GLU A 66 17.61 14.94 21.78
C GLU A 66 17.96 14.01 20.60
N ASP A 67 19.13 13.35 20.64
CA ASP A 67 19.49 12.30 19.68
C ASP A 67 19.06 10.96 20.29
N ASN A 68 17.80 10.58 20.05
CA ASN A 68 17.15 9.45 20.72
C ASN A 68 16.52 8.44 19.73
N PRO A 69 17.26 7.97 18.70
CA PRO A 69 16.73 7.05 17.71
C PRO A 69 16.30 5.74 18.36
N ILE A 70 15.07 5.31 18.06
CA ILE A 70 14.51 4.03 18.55
C ILE A 70 13.87 3.24 17.41
N LYS A 71 13.65 1.94 17.64
CA LYS A 71 12.98 1.05 16.67
C LYS A 71 11.46 1.15 16.71
N ASP A 72 10.91 1.49 17.88
CA ASP A 72 9.47 1.66 18.05
C ASP A 72 9.05 3.00 17.46
N LEU A 73 8.79 3.00 16.16
CA LEU A 73 8.35 4.21 15.46
C LEU A 73 6.96 4.63 15.94
N PHE A 74 6.13 3.67 16.37
CA PHE A 74 4.80 3.97 16.89
C PHE A 74 4.89 4.89 18.09
N ALA A 75 5.84 4.70 19.00
CA ALA A 75 6.03 5.57 20.16
C ALA A 75 6.34 7.05 19.79
N GLN A 76 6.96 7.28 18.64
CA GLN A 76 7.40 8.61 18.18
C GLN A 76 6.32 9.38 17.39
N TYR A 77 5.29 8.69 16.89
CA TYR A 77 4.23 9.34 16.11
C TYR A 77 3.15 9.99 16.99
N GLU A 78 2.52 11.04 16.48
CA GLU A 78 1.37 11.68 17.11
C GLU A 78 0.07 10.87 16.89
N ASP A 79 -0.97 11.18 17.66
CA ASP A 79 -2.24 10.44 17.66
C ASP A 79 -2.87 10.29 16.27
N CYS A 80 -2.87 11.36 15.46
CA CYS A 80 -3.40 11.33 14.10
C CYS A 80 -2.67 10.33 13.18
N GLN A 81 -1.36 10.14 13.37
CA GLN A 81 -0.53 9.25 12.56
C GLN A 81 -0.67 7.78 13.02
N LYS A 82 -0.92 7.57 14.32
CA LYS A 82 -1.23 6.26 14.91
C LYS A 82 -2.63 5.77 14.57
N ASP A 83 -3.56 6.69 14.33
CA ASP A 83 -4.96 6.41 14.03
C ASP A 83 -5.13 5.85 12.61
N ALA A 84 -4.93 4.55 12.48
CA ALA A 84 -5.19 3.80 11.26
C ALA A 84 -6.03 2.56 11.57
N SER A 85 -6.97 2.23 10.67
CA SER A 85 -7.79 1.03 10.81
C SER A 85 -8.23 0.44 9.49
N TYR A 86 -8.39 -0.89 9.47
CA TYR A 86 -9.09 -1.64 8.44
C TYR A 86 -10.44 -2.12 8.97
N THR A 87 -11.46 -2.09 8.12
CA THR A 87 -12.72 -2.79 8.31
C THR A 87 -12.90 -3.77 7.17
N PHE A 88 -13.08 -5.06 7.48
CA PHE A 88 -13.35 -6.11 6.49
C PHE A 88 -14.79 -6.62 6.63
N GLY A 89 -15.62 -6.38 5.61
CA GLY A 89 -17.01 -6.78 5.54
C GLY A 89 -17.21 -8.23 5.06
N SER A 90 -18.31 -8.85 5.47
CA SER A 90 -18.72 -10.20 5.01
C SER A 90 -19.13 -10.26 3.55
N ASP A 91 -19.40 -9.10 2.93
CA ASP A 91 -19.73 -8.93 1.52
C ASP A 91 -18.49 -8.68 0.65
N ARG A 92 -17.29 -8.92 1.19
CA ARG A 92 -15.98 -8.62 0.60
C ARG A 92 -15.68 -7.13 0.46
N SER A 93 -16.50 -6.22 1.00
CA SER A 93 -16.09 -4.82 1.10
C SER A 93 -14.94 -4.67 2.10
N TYR A 94 -13.99 -3.79 1.81
CA TYR A 94 -13.06 -3.31 2.81
C TYR A 94 -13.04 -1.78 2.83
N THR A 95 -12.65 -1.24 3.98
CA THR A 95 -12.31 0.17 4.12
C THR A 95 -11.07 0.31 4.97
N TYR A 96 -10.11 1.10 4.51
CA TYR A 96 -8.99 1.60 5.29
C TYR A 96 -9.22 3.06 5.63
N LYS A 97 -9.02 3.44 6.89
CA LYS A 97 -9.11 4.83 7.36
C LYS A 97 -7.82 5.24 8.06
N GLN A 98 -7.42 6.48 7.83
CA GLN A 98 -6.33 7.14 8.54
C GLN A 98 -6.83 8.47 9.12
N SER A 99 -6.49 8.76 10.38
CA SER A 99 -6.76 10.00 11.10
C SER A 99 -8.26 10.34 11.23
N HIS A 100 -9.12 9.33 11.39
CA HIS A 100 -10.57 9.51 11.49
C HIS A 100 -11.12 9.58 12.91
N VAL A 101 -10.49 8.89 13.86
CA VAL A 101 -10.90 8.76 15.27
C VAL A 101 -10.20 9.80 16.15
N ALA A 102 -8.91 10.05 15.94
CA ALA A 102 -8.17 11.06 16.67
C ALA A 102 -8.73 12.48 16.39
N GLU A 103 -8.67 13.34 17.40
CA GLU A 103 -9.19 14.72 17.33
C GLU A 103 -8.24 15.64 16.54
N ASP A 104 -8.81 16.70 15.97
CA ASP A 104 -8.07 17.78 15.28
C ASP A 104 -7.11 17.34 14.15
N CYS A 105 -7.39 16.20 13.50
CA CYS A 105 -6.62 15.77 12.34
C CYS A 105 -7.12 16.36 11.02
N ASP A 106 -6.24 17.03 10.28
CA ASP A 106 -6.55 17.65 8.97
C ASP A 106 -6.50 16.65 7.80
N ASN A 107 -5.55 15.71 7.81
CA ASN A 107 -5.23 14.85 6.66
C ASN A 107 -5.92 13.49 6.70
N LYS A 108 -7.26 13.51 6.79
CA LYS A 108 -8.07 12.28 6.85
C LYS A 108 -8.05 11.55 5.51
N ALA A 109 -7.69 10.27 5.51
CA ALA A 109 -7.71 9.43 4.31
C ALA A 109 -8.68 8.26 4.46
N THR A 110 -9.38 7.93 3.38
CA THR A 110 -10.20 6.72 3.26
C THR A 110 -9.89 6.03 1.94
N LEU A 111 -9.60 4.73 2.01
CA LEU A 111 -9.53 3.85 0.84
C LEU A 111 -10.60 2.78 0.99
N SER A 112 -11.30 2.45 -0.08
CA SER A 112 -12.33 1.42 -0.06
C SER A 112 -12.26 0.59 -1.33
N GLY A 113 -12.78 -0.63 -1.25
CA GLY A 113 -12.81 -1.55 -2.37
C GLY A 113 -13.24 -2.93 -1.93
N THR A 114 -12.75 -3.97 -2.60
CA THR A 114 -13.02 -5.36 -2.25
C THR A 114 -11.78 -6.13 -1.83
N TRP A 115 -11.95 -7.15 -0.99
CA TRP A 115 -10.84 -7.92 -0.44
C TRP A 115 -11.01 -9.43 -0.58
N LYS A 116 -9.86 -10.12 -0.51
CA LYS A 116 -9.77 -11.57 -0.47
C LYS A 116 -8.54 -11.99 0.32
N LEU A 117 -8.63 -13.06 1.11
CA LEU A 117 -7.48 -13.71 1.73
C LEU A 117 -7.26 -15.09 1.12
N THR A 118 -6.06 -15.34 0.59
CA THR A 118 -5.67 -16.66 0.09
C THR A 118 -4.39 -17.12 0.78
N GLY A 119 -4.50 -18.12 1.66
CA GLY A 119 -3.43 -18.45 2.59
C GLY A 119 -3.20 -17.27 3.54
N GLU A 120 -1.99 -16.72 3.52
CA GLU A 120 -1.61 -15.54 4.30
C GLU A 120 -1.48 -14.28 3.43
N VAL A 121 -1.93 -14.31 2.17
CA VAL A 121 -1.87 -13.15 1.27
C VAL A 121 -3.21 -12.45 1.23
N LEU A 122 -3.26 -11.23 1.75
CA LEU A 122 -4.39 -10.30 1.64
C LEU A 122 -4.29 -9.56 0.31
N SER A 123 -5.30 -9.73 -0.53
CA SER A 123 -5.46 -8.99 -1.78
C SER A 123 -6.55 -7.94 -1.62
N LEU A 124 -6.23 -6.70 -1.98
CA LEU A 124 -7.14 -5.56 -1.97
C LEU A 124 -7.31 -5.04 -3.40
N VAL A 125 -8.54 -4.94 -3.87
CA VAL A 125 -8.88 -4.32 -5.16
C VAL A 125 -9.62 -3.02 -4.86
N GLY A 126 -9.12 -1.91 -5.38
CA GLY A 126 -9.72 -0.60 -5.23
C GLY A 126 -9.01 0.41 -6.11
N ALA A 127 -9.67 1.50 -6.50
CA ALA A 127 -9.07 2.54 -7.35
C ALA A 127 -8.34 2.00 -8.61
N CYS A 128 -8.89 0.96 -9.25
CA CYS A 128 -8.33 0.31 -10.45
C CYS A 128 -6.94 -0.34 -10.24
N ILE A 129 -6.56 -0.63 -9.00
CA ILE A 129 -5.30 -1.31 -8.65
C ILE A 129 -5.58 -2.55 -7.79
N VAL A 130 -4.64 -3.51 -7.85
CA VAL A 130 -4.58 -4.64 -6.90
C VAL A 130 -3.35 -4.48 -6.04
N GLN A 131 -3.54 -4.52 -4.72
CA GLN A 131 -2.47 -4.61 -3.75
C GLN A 131 -2.47 -6.02 -3.16
N ASN A 132 -1.28 -6.64 -3.02
CA ASN A 132 -1.12 -7.93 -2.37
C ASN A 132 -0.16 -7.76 -1.18
N ILE A 133 -0.63 -8.14 0.00
CA ILE A 133 0.08 -7.96 1.26
C ILE A 133 0.22 -9.33 1.92
N SER A 134 1.46 -9.77 2.12
CA SER A 134 1.72 -10.97 2.91
C SER A 134 1.56 -10.64 4.39
N LEU A 135 0.60 -11.29 5.03
CA LEU A 135 0.30 -11.14 6.44
C LEU A 135 0.99 -12.23 7.26
N ASN A 136 1.22 -11.95 8.52
CA ASN A 136 1.41 -12.95 9.56
C ASN A 136 0.20 -12.82 10.50
N ILE A 137 -0.67 -13.82 10.51
CA ILE A 137 -1.93 -13.81 11.26
C ILE A 137 -1.76 -14.75 12.44
N LYS A 138 -2.06 -14.27 13.65
CA LYS A 138 -2.03 -15.10 14.86
C LYS A 138 -3.14 -16.16 14.80
N ASP A 139 -2.89 -17.35 15.35
CA ASP A 139 -3.80 -18.51 15.27
C ASP A 139 -5.24 -18.23 15.75
N ASP A 140 -5.37 -17.38 16.77
CA ASP A 140 -6.63 -16.94 17.37
C ASP A 140 -7.30 -15.78 16.62
N ALA A 141 -6.68 -15.27 15.55
CA ALA A 141 -7.09 -14.10 14.79
C ALA A 141 -7.34 -12.86 15.68
N SER A 142 -6.59 -12.71 16.77
CA SER A 142 -6.61 -11.48 17.58
C SER A 142 -5.71 -10.39 17.00
N GLU A 143 -4.75 -10.76 16.16
CA GLU A 143 -3.73 -9.87 15.62
C GLU A 143 -3.29 -10.36 14.24
N PHE A 144 -3.00 -9.42 13.34
CA PHE A 144 -2.17 -9.66 12.18
C PHE A 144 -1.08 -8.60 12.07
N SER A 145 -0.01 -8.95 11.37
CA SER A 145 1.05 -8.00 11.01
C SER A 145 1.50 -8.16 9.57
N PHE A 146 2.12 -7.14 9.02
CA PHE A 146 2.86 -7.22 7.76
C PHE A 146 4.10 -6.37 7.84
N THR A 147 5.11 -6.73 7.06
CA THR A 147 6.38 -6.00 7.00
C THR A 147 6.59 -5.45 5.59
N ASP A 148 6.93 -4.17 5.49
CA ASP A 148 7.32 -3.55 4.23
C ASP A 148 8.57 -2.67 4.40
N THR A 149 9.24 -2.37 3.30
CA THR A 149 10.51 -1.61 3.29
C THR A 149 10.27 -0.17 2.90
N PHE A 150 10.66 0.77 3.76
CA PHE A 150 10.51 2.20 3.55
C PHE A 150 11.87 2.89 3.51
N ASN A 151 11.97 3.95 2.74
CA ASN A 151 13.01 4.97 2.91
C ASN A 151 12.44 6.03 3.83
N ILE A 152 12.88 6.00 5.09
CA ILE A 152 12.45 6.92 6.14
C ILE A 152 13.47 8.05 6.22
N GLN A 153 13.00 9.28 6.22
CA GLN A 153 13.85 10.43 6.49
C GLN A 153 13.80 10.69 8.00
N ASP A 154 14.95 10.65 8.66
CA ASP A 154 15.07 11.05 10.07
C ASP A 154 14.99 12.57 10.23
N ILE A 155 14.95 13.04 11.48
CA ILE A 155 14.80 14.47 11.79
C ILE A 155 15.94 15.35 11.23
N ASP A 156 17.16 14.80 11.14
CA ASP A 156 18.34 15.46 10.55
C ASP A 156 18.31 15.48 9.01
N GLY A 157 17.28 14.90 8.40
CA GLY A 157 17.08 14.83 6.97
C GLY A 157 17.86 13.71 6.28
N LYS A 158 18.51 12.83 7.04
CA LYS A 158 19.19 11.64 6.52
C LYS A 158 18.16 10.55 6.22
N VAL A 159 18.35 9.89 5.09
CA VAL A 159 17.45 8.82 4.63
C VAL A 159 18.01 7.47 5.06
N VAL A 160 17.20 6.71 5.79
CA VAL A 160 17.48 5.35 6.25
C VAL A 160 16.49 4.41 5.58
N GLN A 161 17.00 3.35 4.96
CA GLN A 161 16.13 2.26 4.49
C GLN A 161 15.87 1.31 5.66
N ALA A 162 14.61 1.15 6.04
CA ALA A 162 14.18 0.33 7.16
C ALA A 162 13.06 -0.64 6.74
N LYS A 163 13.05 -1.84 7.31
CA LYS A 163 11.88 -2.71 7.27
C LYS A 163 11.01 -2.39 8.47
N VAL A 164 9.76 -2.03 8.21
CA VAL A 164 8.79 -1.68 9.25
C VAL A 164 7.71 -2.74 9.28
N THR A 165 7.53 -3.34 10.45
CA THR A 165 6.42 -4.24 10.76
C THR A 165 5.29 -3.44 11.35
N PHE A 166 4.13 -3.46 10.69
CA PHE A 166 2.89 -2.89 11.17
C PHE A 166 2.07 -4.00 11.82
N THR A 167 1.54 -3.72 13.00
CA THR A 167 0.70 -4.66 13.76
C THR A 167 -0.69 -4.08 13.92
N TYR A 168 -1.69 -4.88 13.59
CA TYR A 168 -3.11 -4.55 13.73
C TYR A 168 -3.80 -5.55 14.65
N THR A 169 -4.62 -5.04 15.57
CA THR A 169 -5.35 -5.83 16.56
C THR A 169 -6.85 -5.74 16.33
N ALA A 170 -7.53 -6.88 16.38
CA ALA A 170 -8.99 -6.96 16.27
C ALA A 170 -9.69 -6.21 17.41
N GLN A 171 -10.84 -5.60 17.13
CA GLN A 171 -11.66 -4.85 18.10
C GLN A 171 -12.89 -5.63 18.57
#